data_AF-A0A953WJI4-F1
#
_entry.id   AF-A0A953WJI4-F1
#
_cell.length_a   1.000
_cell.length_b   1.000
_cell.length_c   1.000
_cell.angle_alpha   90.00
_cell.angle_beta   90.00
_cell.angle_gamma   90.00
#
_symmetry.space_group_name_H-M   'P 1'
#
loop_
_entity.id
_entity.type
_entity.pdbx_description
1 polymer ?
#
loop_
_entity_poly.entity_id
_entity_poly.type
_entity_poly.pdbx_seq_one_letter_code
_entity_poly.pdbx_strand_id
1 'polypeptide(L)' 'EFRVEKAGIVHAGVGKASFAEGDIEKNVNAFLDALVKARPSGAKGTFVKKISLSSTMGAGVTIDTAEISQ' A
#
# COMPACT_ATOMS: atom_id res chain seq x y z
N GLU A 1 7.50 -8.05 -3.92
CA GLU A 1 7.83 -8.76 -2.67
C GLU A 1 7.73 -7.76 -1.53
N PHE A 2 7.02 -8.10 -0.45
CA PHE A 2 6.83 -7.18 0.68
C PHE A 2 7.12 -7.92 1.98
N ARG A 3 7.82 -7.25 2.90
CA ARG A 3 8.16 -7.79 4.21
C ARG A 3 7.61 -6.86 5.28
N VAL A 4 7.06 -7.47 6.33
CA VAL A 4 6.59 -6.76 7.51
C VAL A 4 7.78 -6.46 8.41
N GLU A 5 7.92 -5.20 8.82
CA GLU A 5 8.90 -4.80 9.83
C GLU A 5 8.37 -5.05 11.25
N LYS A 6 9.24 -4.98 12.26
CA LYS A 6 8.89 -5.23 13.66
C LYS A 6 7.78 -4.31 14.19
N ALA A 7 7.64 -3.11 13.62
CA ALA A 7 6.59 -2.15 13.95
C ALA A 7 5.23 -2.47 13.29
N GLY A 8 5.14 -3.53 12.47
CA GLY A 8 3.93 -3.88 11.72
C GLY A 8 3.72 -3.01 10.47
N ILE A 9 4.77 -2.34 10.00
CA ILE A 9 4.75 -1.52 8.78
C ILE A 9 5.19 -2.38 7.61
N VAL A 10 4.53 -2.21 6.46
CA VAL A 10 4.90 -2.87 5.21
C VAL A 10 5.36 -1.82 4.21
N HIS A 11 6.54 -2.05 3.65
CA HIS A 11 7.09 -1.23 2.57
C HIS A 11 7.09 -2.04 1.27
N ALA A 12 6.63 -1.42 0.19
CA ALA A 12 6.70 -1.99 -1.15
C ALA A 12 6.93 -0.89 -2.18
N GLY A 13 7.81 -1.17 -3.15
CA GLY A 13 7.96 -0.32 -4.32
C GLY A 13 6.85 -0.63 -5.33
N VAL A 14 5.99 0.35 -5.61
CA VAL A 14 4.85 0.22 -6.55
C VAL A 14 5.21 0.61 -7.99
N GLY A 15 6.38 1.21 -8.21
CA GLY A 15 6.85 1.59 -9.56
C GLY A 15 7.96 2.63 -9.54
N LYS A 16 8.28 3.16 -10.72
CA LYS A 16 9.16 4.32 -10.92
C LYS A 16 8.34 5.53 -11.36
N ALA A 17 8.86 6.73 -11.11
CA ALA A 17 8.25 7.98 -11.57
C ALA A 17 8.15 8.09 -13.11
N SER A 18 8.87 7.25 -13.86
CA SER A 18 8.82 7.18 -15.32
C SER A 18 7.69 6.31 -15.86
N PHE A 19 6.85 5.71 -15.00
CA PHE A 19 5.73 4.88 -15.42
C PHE A 19 4.51 5.76 -15.71
N ALA A 20 3.61 5.27 -16.57
CA ALA A 20 2.34 5.93 -16.81
C ALA A 20 1.47 5.92 -15.54
N GLU A 21 0.69 6.98 -15.33
CA GLU A 21 -0.17 7.13 -14.14
C GLU A 21 -1.11 5.93 -13.96
N GLY A 22 -1.73 5.46 -15.04
CA GLY A 22 -2.64 4.31 -15.00
C GLY A 22 -1.96 2.97 -14.65
N ASP A 23 -0.66 2.83 -14.89
CA ASP A 23 0.08 1.63 -14.47
C ASP A 23 0.46 1.71 -12.99
N ILE A 24 0.79 2.91 -12.49
CA ILE A 24 1.05 3.14 -11.07
C ILE A 24 -0.22 2.86 -10.26
N GLU A 25 -1.36 3.36 -10.71
CA GLU A 25 -2.65 3.13 -10.05
C GLU A 25 -2.99 1.62 -9.98
N LYS A 26 -2.85 0.90 -11.09
CA LYS A 26 -3.05 -0.56 -11.13
C LYS A 26 -2.10 -1.31 -10.19
N ASN A 27 -0.83 -0.91 -10.11
CA ASN A 27 0.13 -1.54 -9.21
C ASN A 27 -0.21 -1.30 -7.74
N VAL A 28 -0.68 -0.10 -7.40
CA VAL A 28 -1.12 0.23 -6.04
C VAL A 28 -2.34 -0.61 -5.66
N ASN A 29 -3.35 -0.68 -6.52
CA ASN A 29 -4.56 -1.47 -6.28
C ASN A 29 -4.24 -2.96 -6.14
N ALA A 30 -3.43 -3.52 -7.04
CA ALA A 30 -3.01 -4.91 -6.98
C ALA A 30 -2.22 -5.23 -5.69
N PHE A 31 -1.40 -4.30 -5.22
CA PHE A 31 -0.66 -4.45 -3.97
C PHE A 31 -1.59 -4.45 -2.75
N LEU A 32 -2.59 -3.58 -2.74
CA LEU A 32 -3.57 -3.51 -1.65
C LEU A 32 -4.46 -4.76 -1.61
N ASP A 33 -4.90 -5.26 -2.76
CA ASP A 33 -5.61 -6.54 -2.85
C ASP A 33 -4.79 -7.71 -2.30
N ALA A 34 -3.50 -7.76 -2.64
CA ALA A 34 -2.59 -8.78 -2.13
C ALA A 34 -2.41 -8.66 -0.61
N LEU A 35 -2.35 -7.44 -0.07
CA LEU A 35 -2.28 -7.19 1.38
C LEU A 35 -3.55 -7.66 2.09
N VAL A 36 -4.73 -7.31 1.58
CA VAL A 36 -6.02 -7.71 2.18
C VAL A 36 -6.17 -9.23 2.16
N LYS A 37 -5.75 -9.91 1.08
CA LYS A 37 -5.72 -11.37 1.00
C LYS A 37 -4.71 -12.00 1.96
N ALA A 38 -3.60 -11.31 2.22
CA ALA A 38 -2.59 -11.75 3.19
C ALA A 38 -2.99 -11.49 4.66
N ARG A 39 -4.21 -10.99 4.92
CA ARG A 39 -4.73 -10.77 6.27
C ARG A 39 -4.74 -12.09 7.06
N PRO A 40 -3.98 -12.21 8.16
CA PRO A 40 -4.03 -13.40 9.00
C PRO A 40 -5.38 -13.46 9.73
N SER A 41 -5.94 -14.66 9.87
CA SER A 41 -7.23 -14.91 10.51
C SER A 41 -7.33 -14.42 11.96
N GLY A 42 -6.19 -14.24 12.64
CA GLY A 42 -6.11 -13.68 13.99
C GLY A 42 -6.15 -12.15 14.08
N ALA A 43 -6.09 -11.42 12.96
CA ALA A 43 -6.07 -9.95 12.97
C ALA A 43 -7.47 -9.37 13.22
N LYS A 44 -7.69 -8.86 14.43
CA LYS A 44 -8.94 -8.20 14.85
C LYS A 44 -8.91 -6.69 14.53
N GLY A 45 -10.06 -6.14 14.12
CA GLY A 45 -10.22 -4.71 13.81
C GLY A 45 -9.79 -4.31 12.40
N THR A 46 -9.52 -3.02 12.20
CA THR A 46 -9.09 -2.44 10.93
C THR A 46 -7.67 -2.90 10.60
N PHE A 47 -7.53 -3.67 9.50
CA PHE A 47 -6.25 -4.27 9.10
C PHE A 47 -5.26 -3.23 8.55
N VAL A 48 -5.73 -2.29 7.73
CA VAL A 48 -4.93 -1.19 7.18
C VAL A 48 -5.30 0.10 7.91
N LYS A 49 -4.33 0.69 8.64
CA LYS A 49 -4.58 1.92 9.43
C LYS A 49 -4.30 3.21 8.68
N LYS A 50 -3.28 3.20 7.82
CA LYS A 50 -2.81 4.37 7.07
C LYS A 50 -2.04 3.89 5.84
N ILE A 51 -2.26 4.56 4.71
CA ILE A 51 -1.46 4.39 3.50
C ILE A 51 -0.74 5.71 3.23
N SER A 52 0.56 5.64 2.96
CA SER A 52 1.36 6.80 2.58
C SER A 52 2.12 6.47 1.32
N LEU A 53 1.98 7.30 0.30
CA LEU A 53 2.73 7.22 -0.95
C LEU A 53 3.79 8.31 -0.93
N SER A 54 5.05 7.92 -1.12
CA SER A 54 6.17 8.86 -1.24
C SER A 54 7.10 8.44 -2.36
N SER A 55 7.67 9.41 -3.05
CA SER A 55 8.82 9.16 -3.92
C SER A 55 10.10 9.07 -3.07
N THR A 56 11.18 8.52 -3.64
CA THR A 56 12.44 8.28 -2.92
C THR A 56 13.02 9.53 -2.24
N MET A 57 12.77 10.71 -2.82
CA MET A 57 13.30 12.00 -2.34
C MET A 57 12.21 13.07 -2.17
N GLY A 58 10.93 12.71 -2.23
CA GLY A 58 9.83 13.67 -2.18
C GLY A 58 8.99 13.57 -0.91
N ALA A 59 8.12 14.57 -0.72
CA ALA A 59 7.16 14.55 0.37
C ALA A 59 6.19 13.37 0.24
N GLY A 60 5.86 12.75 1.37
CA GLY A 60 4.86 11.70 1.43
C GLY A 60 3.45 12.27 1.48
N VAL A 61 2.57 11.76 0.63
CA VAL A 61 1.14 12.07 0.63
C VAL A 61 0.40 10.91 1.30
N THR A 62 -0.44 11.25 2.26
CA THR A 62 -1.33 10.26 2.89
C THR A 62 -2.55 10.07 2.00
N ILE A 63 -2.86 8.82 1.68
CA ILE A 63 -4.03 8.44 0.89
C ILE A 63 -5.08 7.88 1.85
N ASP A 64 -6.34 8.23 1.63
CA ASP A 64 -7.43 7.65 2.42
C ASP A 64 -7.63 6.18 2.05
N THR A 65 -7.67 5.33 3.08
CA THR A 65 -7.96 3.92 2.96
C THR A 65 -9.41 3.62 2.58
N ALA A 66 -10.32 4.60 2.73
CA ALA A 66 -11.74 4.44 2.45
C ALA A 66 -12.06 4.37 0.95
N GLU A 67 -11.32 5.10 0.11
CA GLU A 67 -11.57 5.14 -1.35
C GLU A 67 -11.17 3.84 -2.06
N ILE A 68 -10.37 3.00 -1.41
CA ILE A 68 -9.82 1.77 -1.99
C ILE A 68 -10.71 0.55 -1.69
N SER A 69 -11.90 0.78 -1.14
CA SER A 69 -12.86 -0.27 -0.79
C SER A 69 -13.98 -0.49 -1.82
N GLN A 70 -13.84 0.04 -3.04
CA GLN A 70 -14.74 -0.23 -4.18
C GLN A 70 -14.23 -1.34 -5.08
#